data_AF-A0A1C0TWQ6-F1
#
_entry.id   AF-A0A1C0TWQ6-F1
#
_cell.length_a   1.000
_cell.length_b   1.000
_cell.length_c   1.000
_cell.angle_alpha   90.00
_cell.angle_beta   90.00
_cell.angle_gamma   90.00
#
_symmetry.space_group_name_H-M   'P 1'
#
loop_
_entity.id
_entity.type
_entity.pdbx_description
1 polymer ?
#
loop_
_entity_poly.entity_id
_entity_poly.type
_entity_poly.pdbx_seq_one_letter_code
_entity_poly.pdbx_strand_id
1 'polypeptide(L)'
;MSYSIKLEAALRELEEAKINKINVMPPPYRLLRKLGFEIVPFHYNSFSSNFAIASVWYIPISFALVFWYLDDISITNVFAFGLFSGLMLGVCTAAYYSNSAKKHKLSAWEQL
;
A
#
# COMPACT_ATOMS: atom_id res chain seq x y z
N MET A 1 0.40 -3.41 -24.10
CA MET A 1 -0.04 -4.74 -23.59
C MET A 1 -1.30 -4.58 -22.75
N SER A 2 -2.13 -5.62 -22.67
CA SER A 2 -3.26 -5.67 -21.72
C SER A 2 -2.75 -5.60 -20.27
N TYR A 3 -3.50 -4.94 -19.38
CA TYR A 3 -3.22 -4.88 -17.94
C TYR A 3 -2.96 -6.27 -17.34
N SER A 4 -3.76 -7.27 -17.75
CA SER A 4 -3.62 -8.66 -17.28
C SER A 4 -2.26 -9.28 -17.57
N ILE A 5 -1.70 -9.01 -18.75
CA ILE A 5 -0.40 -9.53 -19.18
C ILE A 5 0.73 -8.89 -18.37
N LYS A 6 0.69 -7.55 -18.23
CA LYS A 6 1.67 -6.81 -17.40
C LYS A 6 1.63 -7.26 -15.94
N LEU A 7 0.43 -7.50 -15.43
CA LEU A 7 0.24 -7.98 -14.07
C LEU A 7 0.83 -9.38 -13.87
N GLU A 8 0.63 -10.29 -14.82
CA GLU A 8 1.22 -11.63 -14.73
C GLU A 8 2.75 -11.58 -14.78
N ALA A 9 3.32 -10.74 -15.64
CA ALA A 9 4.76 -10.51 -15.71
C ALA A 9 5.31 -9.93 -14.39
N ALA A 10 4.62 -8.93 -13.82
CA ALA A 10 4.97 -8.35 -12.52
C ALA A 10 4.93 -9.40 -11.39
N LEU A 11 3.91 -10.26 -11.36
CA LEU A 11 3.80 -11.31 -10.33
C LEU A 11 4.92 -12.34 -10.46
N ARG A 12 5.31 -12.70 -11.69
CA ARG A 12 6.40 -13.62 -11.97
C ARG A 12 7.74 -13.04 -11.51
N GLU A 13 8.03 -11.79 -11.85
CA GLU A 13 9.26 -11.12 -11.43
C GLU A 13 9.32 -10.97 -9.89
N LEU A 14 8.21 -10.68 -9.22
CA LEU A 14 8.14 -10.64 -7.75
C LEU A 14 8.37 -12.01 -7.10
N GLU A 15 7.90 -13.09 -7.73
CA GLU A 15 8.14 -14.47 -7.29
C GLU A 15 9.61 -14.88 -7.46
N GLU A 16 10.22 -14.54 -8.59
CA GLU A 16 11.65 -14.72 -8.85
C GLU A 16 12.53 -13.93 -7.87
N ALA A 17 12.10 -12.72 -7.51
CA ALA A 17 12.73 -11.89 -6.48
C ALA A 17 12.56 -12.44 -5.05
N LYS A 18 11.85 -13.57 -4.87
CA LYS A 18 11.54 -14.23 -3.59
C LYS A 18 10.86 -13.32 -2.58
N ILE A 19 10.01 -12.39 -3.06
CA ILE A 19 9.24 -11.52 -2.19
C ILE A 19 8.09 -12.33 -1.56
N ASN A 20 7.87 -12.14 -0.26
CA ASN A 20 6.80 -12.81 0.47
C ASN A 20 5.43 -12.56 -0.17
N LYS A 21 4.61 -13.61 -0.35
CA LYS A 21 3.27 -13.53 -0.96
C LYS A 21 2.35 -12.47 -0.34
N ILE A 22 2.50 -12.20 0.97
CA ILE A 22 1.74 -11.15 1.66
C ILE A 22 2.12 -9.76 1.14
N ASN A 23 3.41 -9.54 0.84
CA ASN A 23 3.93 -8.28 0.33
C ASN A 23 3.77 -8.17 -1.20
N VAL A 24 3.68 -9.28 -1.93
CA VAL A 24 3.34 -9.27 -3.36
C VAL A 24 1.96 -8.65 -3.58
N MET A 25 0.98 -9.00 -2.73
CA MET A 25 -0.37 -8.46 -2.78
C MET A 25 -0.83 -8.05 -1.38
N PRO A 26 -0.56 -6.81 -0.94
CA PRO A 26 -0.99 -6.35 0.37
C PRO A 26 -2.53 -6.29 0.48
N PRO A 27 -3.11 -6.33 1.69
CA PRO A 27 -4.57 -6.26 1.89
C PRO A 27 -5.31 -5.14 1.14
N PRO A 28 -4.86 -3.86 1.16
CA PRO A 28 -5.52 -2.79 0.39
C PRO A 28 -5.54 -3.08 -1.12
N TYR A 29 -4.45 -3.65 -1.64
CA TYR A 29 -4.35 -4.02 -3.06
C TYR A 29 -5.39 -5.10 -3.44
N ARG A 30 -5.50 -6.15 -2.61
CA ARG A 30 -6.47 -7.23 -2.85
C ARG A 30 -7.91 -6.73 -2.83
N LEU A 31 -8.23 -5.82 -1.91
CA LEU A 31 -9.59 -5.30 -1.77
C LEU A 31 -9.99 -4.45 -2.98
N LEU A 32 -9.12 -3.52 -3.40
CA LEU A 32 -9.38 -2.69 -4.58
C LEU A 32 -9.51 -3.52 -5.86
N ARG A 33 -8.69 -4.56 -6.01
CA ARG A 33 -8.82 -5.53 -7.12
C ARG A 33 -10.15 -6.28 -7.10
N LYS A 34 -10.62 -6.72 -5.92
CA LYS A 34 -11.93 -7.37 -5.78
C LYS A 34 -13.09 -6.44 -6.13
N LEU A 35 -12.91 -5.13 -5.94
CA LEU A 35 -13.87 -4.11 -6.35
C LEU A 35 -13.83 -3.80 -7.86
N GLY A 36 -12.95 -4.46 -8.63
CA GLY A 36 -12.86 -4.30 -10.09
C GLY A 36 -11.87 -3.22 -10.55
N PHE A 37 -11.08 -2.63 -9.66
CA PHE A 37 -10.08 -1.64 -10.06
C PHE A 37 -8.80 -2.29 -10.61
N GLU A 38 -8.36 -1.82 -11.78
CA GLU A 38 -7.08 -2.20 -12.40
C GLU A 38 -5.92 -1.37 -11.83
N ILE A 39 -5.58 -1.63 -10.56
CA ILE A 39 -4.49 -0.93 -9.88
C ILE A 39 -3.13 -1.59 -10.12
N VAL A 40 -2.09 -0.75 -10.27
CA VAL A 40 -0.70 -1.19 -10.37
C VAL A 40 -0.25 -1.77 -9.03
N PRO A 41 0.46 -2.92 -9.00
CA PRO A 41 1.00 -3.47 -7.76
C PRO A 41 1.92 -2.49 -7.03
N PHE A 42 1.92 -2.50 -5.70
CA PHE A 42 2.63 -1.50 -4.90
C PHE A 42 4.13 -1.42 -5.22
N HIS A 43 4.79 -2.53 -5.55
CA HIS A 43 6.20 -2.55 -5.93
C HIS A 43 6.50 -1.82 -7.25
N TYR A 44 5.52 -1.73 -8.15
CA TYR A 44 5.66 -1.12 -9.49
C TYR A 44 5.01 0.26 -9.58
N ASN A 45 4.30 0.67 -8.53
CA ASN A 45 3.58 1.92 -8.49
C ASN A 45 4.46 3.06 -7.99
N SER A 46 4.07 4.30 -8.29
CA SER A 46 4.80 5.48 -7.82
C SER A 46 4.73 5.62 -6.30
N PHE A 47 5.73 6.28 -5.71
CA PHE A 47 5.75 6.58 -4.27
C PHE A 47 4.48 7.32 -3.83
N SER A 48 4.07 8.35 -4.59
CA SER A 48 2.88 9.16 -4.28
C SER A 48 1.59 8.35 -4.34
N SER A 49 1.44 7.49 -5.35
CA SER A 49 0.27 6.60 -5.46
C SER A 49 0.22 5.60 -4.31
N ASN A 50 1.35 4.98 -3.96
CA ASN A 50 1.44 4.09 -2.82
C ASN A 50 1.11 4.79 -1.51
N PHE A 51 1.62 6.02 -1.32
CA PHE A 51 1.34 6.85 -0.16
C PHE A 51 -0.16 7.14 -0.04
N ALA A 52 -0.82 7.53 -1.14
CA ALA A 52 -2.25 7.81 -1.14
C ALA A 52 -3.08 6.56 -0.78
N ILE A 53 -2.83 5.43 -1.44
CA ILE A 53 -3.57 4.19 -1.19
C ILE A 53 -3.33 3.70 0.24
N ALA A 54 -2.07 3.71 0.70
CA ALA A 54 -1.73 3.27 2.05
C ALA A 54 -2.34 4.19 3.11
N SER A 55 -2.29 5.52 2.93
CA SER A 55 -2.88 6.47 3.88
C SER A 55 -4.39 6.29 3.99
N VAL A 56 -5.10 6.17 2.85
CA VAL A 56 -6.55 5.91 2.84
C VAL A 56 -6.89 4.59 3.55
N TRP A 57 -6.02 3.59 3.48
CA TRP A 57 -6.18 2.33 4.20
C TRP A 57 -5.95 2.48 5.72
N TYR A 58 -4.89 3.17 6.13
CA TYR A 58 -4.48 3.23 7.53
C TYR A 58 -5.24 4.28 8.36
N ILE A 59 -5.64 5.41 7.79
CA ILE A 59 -6.37 6.46 8.50
C ILE A 59 -7.62 5.94 9.24
N PRO A 60 -8.57 5.23 8.59
CA PRO A 60 -9.76 4.73 9.28
C PRO A 60 -9.43 3.66 10.34
N ILE A 61 -8.39 2.84 10.10
CA ILE A 61 -7.92 1.84 11.06
C ILE A 61 -7.34 2.54 12.29
N SER A 62 -6.52 3.58 12.09
CA SER A 62 -5.97 4.39 13.17
C SER A 62 -7.06 5.11 13.95
N PHE A 63 -8.08 5.65 13.29
CA PHE A 63 -9.23 6.23 14.00
C PHE A 63 -9.95 5.22 14.87
N ALA A 64 -10.26 4.05 14.33
CA ALA A 64 -10.91 2.99 15.09
C ALA A 64 -10.07 2.54 16.30
N LEU A 65 -8.74 2.43 16.13
CA LEU A 65 -7.83 2.03 17.19
C LEU A 65 -7.72 3.09 18.29
N VAL A 66 -7.56 4.37 17.92
CA VAL A 66 -7.49 5.48 18.88
C VAL A 66 -8.80 5.61 19.65
N PHE A 67 -9.93 5.52 18.96
CA PHE A 67 -11.27 5.59 19.57
C PHE A 67 -11.54 4.44 20.55
N TRP A 68 -11.05 3.24 20.24
CA TRP A 68 -11.25 2.07 21.11
C TRP A 68 -10.35 2.08 22.34
N TYR A 69 -9.13 2.59 22.23
CA TYR A 69 -8.10 2.43 23.26
C TYR A 69 -7.97 3.62 24.21
N LEU A 70 -8.39 4.81 23.77
CA LEU A 70 -8.28 6.03 24.58
C LEU A 70 -9.67 6.43 25.07
N ASP A 71 -9.96 6.07 26.32
CA ASP A 71 -11.13 6.59 27.02
C ASP A 71 -10.95 8.09 27.30
N ASP A 72 -12.05 8.84 27.25
CA ASP A 72 -12.11 10.28 27.58
C ASP A 72 -11.26 11.23 26.70
N ILE A 73 -10.91 10.82 25.48
CA ILE A 73 -10.23 11.70 24.54
C ILE A 73 -11.22 12.57 23.75
N SER A 74 -10.88 13.86 23.59
CA SER A 74 -11.66 14.77 22.72
C SER A 74 -11.69 14.26 21.28
N ILE A 75 -12.85 14.36 20.63
CA ILE A 75 -13.05 13.98 19.22
C ILE A 75 -12.00 14.63 18.31
N THR A 76 -11.65 15.90 18.55
CA THR A 76 -10.63 16.62 17.79
C THR A 76 -9.26 15.93 17.87
N ASN A 77 -8.90 15.41 19.04
CA ASN A 77 -7.64 14.71 19.23
C ASN A 77 -7.66 13.32 18.56
N VAL A 78 -8.80 12.62 18.57
CA VAL A 78 -8.97 11.37 17.81
C VAL A 78 -8.68 11.62 16.32
N PHE A 79 -9.27 12.68 15.76
CA PHE A 79 -9.04 13.08 14.38
C PHE A 79 -7.58 13.46 14.11
N ALA A 80 -6.95 14.22 15.01
CA ALA A 80 -5.55 14.61 14.85
C ALA A 80 -4.61 13.39 14.89
N PHE A 81 -4.74 12.51 15.89
CA PHE A 81 -3.88 11.34 16.06
C PHE A 81 -4.10 10.30 14.98
N GLY A 82 -5.35 10.00 14.62
CA GLY A 82 -5.62 9.00 13.59
C GLY A 82 -5.17 9.47 12.20
N LEU A 83 -5.32 10.77 11.90
CA LEU A 83 -4.81 11.33 10.65
C LEU A 83 -3.28 11.31 10.63
N PHE A 84 -2.63 11.79 11.70
CA PHE A 84 -1.18 11.84 11.79
C PHE A 84 -0.55 10.43 11.70
N SER A 85 -1.06 9.48 12.47
CA SER A 85 -0.57 8.09 12.46
C SER A 85 -0.85 7.40 11.12
N GLY A 86 -2.05 7.58 10.55
CA GLY A 86 -2.39 7.01 9.24
C GLY A 86 -1.49 7.52 8.12
N LEU A 87 -1.18 8.82 8.11
CA LEU A 87 -0.24 9.42 7.15
C LEU A 87 1.18 8.93 7.38
N MET A 88 1.68 8.88 8.63
CA MET A 88 3.01 8.35 8.95
C MET A 88 3.15 6.88 8.48
N LEU A 89 2.16 6.04 8.76
CA LEU A 89 2.14 4.65 8.30
C LEU A 89 2.07 4.56 6.77
N GLY A 90 1.32 5.46 6.13
CA GLY A 90 1.29 5.62 4.68
C GLY A 90 2.67 5.92 4.10
N VAL A 91 3.41 6.87 4.68
CA VAL A 91 4.78 7.22 4.24
C VAL A 91 5.71 6.03 4.43
N CYS A 92 5.70 5.39 5.60
CA CYS A 92 6.53 4.21 5.88
C CYS A 92 6.28 3.09 4.87
N THR A 93 5.01 2.84 4.55
CA THR A 93 4.61 1.82 3.57
C THR A 93 5.08 2.17 2.17
N ALA A 94 4.85 3.41 1.73
CA ALA A 94 5.32 3.87 0.42
C ALA A 94 6.84 3.77 0.28
N ALA A 95 7.57 4.20 1.31
CA ALA A 95 9.03 4.12 1.36
C ALA A 95 9.52 2.67 1.34
N TYR A 96 8.86 1.77 2.09
CA TYR A 96 9.18 0.35 2.11
C TYR A 96 9.06 -0.26 0.71
N TYR A 97 7.93 -0.06 0.02
CA TYR A 97 7.72 -0.65 -1.31
C TYR A 97 8.66 -0.05 -2.37
N SER A 98 8.88 1.26 -2.34
CA SER A 98 9.84 1.90 -3.26
C SER A 98 11.27 1.43 -3.02
N ASN A 99 11.68 1.24 -1.77
CA ASN A 99 13.01 0.74 -1.44
C ASN A 99 13.15 -0.77 -1.75
N SER A 100 12.09 -1.55 -1.51
CA SER A 100 12.03 -2.97 -1.88
C SER A 100 12.21 -3.14 -3.38
N ALA A 101 11.49 -2.36 -4.20
CA ALA A 101 11.60 -2.40 -5.65
C ALA A 101 13.03 -2.11 -6.14
N LYS A 102 13.67 -1.08 -5.56
CA LYS A 102 15.08 -0.74 -5.85
C LYS A 102 16.04 -1.84 -5.40
N LYS A 103 15.83 -2.40 -4.21
CA LYS A 103 16.68 -3.47 -3.65
C LYS A 103 16.64 -4.74 -4.49
N HIS A 104 15.47 -5.09 -5.01
CA HIS A 104 15.26 -6.26 -5.86
C HIS A 104 15.49 -5.98 -7.36
N LYS A 105 15.89 -4.76 -7.73
CA LYS A 105 16.13 -4.32 -9.12
C LYS A 105 14.96 -4.65 -10.06
N LEU A 106 13.73 -4.47 -9.57
CA LEU A 106 12.53 -4.74 -10.35
C LEU A 106 12.48 -3.82 -11.57
N SER A 107 11.94 -4.34 -12.67
CA SER A 107 11.66 -3.59 -13.87
C SER A 107 10.60 -2.50 -13.63
N ALA A 108 10.57 -1.47 -14.49
CA ALA A 108 9.53 -0.44 -14.40
C ALA A 108 8.20 -0.97 -14.95
N TRP A 109 7.06 -0.51 -14.41
CA TRP A 109 5.73 -0.93 -14.89
C TRP A 109 5.53 -0.68 -16.39
N GLU A 110 6.10 0.40 -16.91
CA GLU A 110 6.04 0.78 -18.31
C GLU A 110 6.80 -0.21 -19.20
N GLN A 111 7.83 -0.87 -18.67
CA GLN A 111 8.71 -1.81 -19.37
C GLN A 111 8.20 -3.27 -19.38
N LEU A 112 7.16 -3.56 -18.59
CA LEU A 112 6.47 -4.85 -18.53
C LEU A 112 5.46 -5.09 -19.65
#